data_AF-N8W929-F1
#
_entry.id   AF-N8W929-F1
#
_cell.length_a   1.000
_cell.length_b   1.000
_cell.length_c   1.000
_cell.angle_alpha   90.00
_cell.angle_beta   90.00
_cell.angle_gamma   90.00
#
_symmetry.space_group_name_H-M   'P 1'
#
loop_
_entity.id
_entity.type
_entity.pdbx_description
1 polymer ?
#
loop_
_entity_poly.entity_id
_entity_poly.type
_entity_poly.pdbx_seq_one_letter_code
_entity_poly.pdbx_strand_id
1 'polypeptide(L)'
;MEKSEIFFGAIKVGDFILDETDFPNIFGTIERSEIIDPVLKQKLMDYIAFWIEVEKIGTDDDFGDCWLTYIEQHEIEHLDLIDSDQWRLIKPDGVIFSITAPVFHTENQISFR
;
A
#
# COMPACT_ATOMS: atom_id res chain seq x y z
N MET A 1 7.43 16.42 12.44
CA MET A 1 6.66 15.85 11.32
C MET A 1 5.55 15.05 11.96
N GLU A 2 4.30 15.37 11.66
CA GLU A 2 3.16 14.64 12.19
C GLU A 2 2.95 13.38 11.36
N LYS A 3 2.74 12.24 12.03
CA LYS A 3 2.59 10.92 11.39
C LYS A 3 1.14 10.49 11.48
N SER A 4 0.58 10.07 10.37
CA SER A 4 -0.69 9.32 10.38
C SER A 4 -0.39 7.84 10.51
N GLU A 5 -1.35 7.03 10.90
CA GLU A 5 -1.18 5.58 11.06
C GLU A 5 -2.02 4.84 10.02
N ILE A 6 -1.43 3.90 9.30
CA ILE A 6 -2.14 3.02 8.36
C ILE A 6 -2.50 1.72 9.07
N PHE A 7 -3.74 1.29 8.88
CA PHE A 7 -4.27 0.04 9.42
C PHE A 7 -4.93 -0.81 8.34
N PHE A 8 -4.86 -2.11 8.56
CA PHE A 8 -5.70 -3.12 7.91
C PHE A 8 -6.53 -3.81 9.00
N GLY A 9 -7.84 -3.56 9.01
CA GLY A 9 -8.71 -4.04 10.08
C GLY A 9 -8.26 -3.46 11.42
N ALA A 10 -8.03 -4.29 12.43
CA ALA A 10 -7.54 -3.84 13.74
C ALA A 10 -6.01 -3.70 13.83
N ILE A 11 -5.27 -4.02 12.78
CA ILE A 11 -3.80 -4.18 12.84
C ILE A 11 -3.12 -2.97 12.22
N LYS A 12 -2.20 -2.36 12.97
CA LYS A 12 -1.36 -1.26 12.48
C LYS A 12 -0.33 -1.82 11.51
N VAL A 13 -0.32 -1.29 10.30
CA VAL A 13 0.62 -1.66 9.21
C VAL A 13 1.86 -0.77 9.27
N GLY A 14 1.71 0.51 9.58
CA GLY A 14 2.84 1.42 9.68
C GLY A 14 2.44 2.87 9.97
N ASP A 15 3.46 3.70 10.16
CA ASP A 15 3.32 5.15 10.23
C ASP A 15 3.50 5.76 8.85
N PHE A 16 2.53 6.53 8.39
CA PHE A 16 2.53 7.26 7.14
C PHE A 16 2.97 8.70 7.36
N ILE A 17 4.00 9.09 6.61
CA ILE A 17 4.52 10.44 6.52
C ILE A 17 4.10 11.00 5.18
N LEU A 18 3.27 12.04 5.21
CA LEU A 18 2.82 12.70 3.99
C LEU A 18 3.98 13.47 3.35
N ASP A 19 4.27 13.17 2.09
CA ASP A 19 5.27 13.90 1.31
C ASP A 19 4.56 14.90 0.38
N GLU A 20 3.64 14.41 -0.45
CA GLU A 20 2.89 15.21 -1.42
C GLU A 20 1.41 14.81 -1.48
N THR A 21 0.55 15.78 -1.81
CA THR A 21 -0.86 15.54 -2.11
C THR A 21 -1.17 16.04 -3.51
N ASP A 22 -1.61 15.13 -4.38
CA ASP A 22 -2.16 15.48 -5.69
C ASP A 22 -3.56 14.89 -5.81
N PHE A 23 -4.56 15.69 -5.42
CA PHE A 23 -5.94 15.23 -5.26
C PHE A 23 -6.46 14.49 -6.52
N PRO A 24 -6.98 13.26 -6.39
CA PRO A 24 -7.37 12.58 -5.14
C PRO A 24 -6.29 11.68 -4.53
N ASN A 25 -5.09 11.62 -5.11
CA ASN A 25 -4.03 10.73 -4.65
C ASN A 25 -3.21 11.37 -3.52
N ILE A 26 -2.91 10.56 -2.52
CA ILE A 26 -2.04 10.86 -1.41
C ILE A 26 -0.76 10.06 -1.63
N PHE A 27 0.39 10.73 -1.57
CA PHE A 27 1.71 10.13 -1.68
C PHE A 27 2.54 10.41 -0.44
N GLY A 28 3.30 9.42 -0.02
CA GLY A 28 4.21 9.59 1.10
C GLY A 28 5.05 8.37 1.37
N THR A 29 5.69 8.36 2.52
CA THR A 29 6.57 7.28 2.95
C THR A 29 5.96 6.53 4.14
N ILE A 30 6.11 5.20 4.17
CA ILE A 30 5.67 4.36 5.28
C ILE A 30 6.83 3.82 6.11
N GLU A 31 6.77 4.02 7.42
CA GLU A 31 7.59 3.30 8.40
C GLU A 31 6.80 2.08 8.89
N ARG A 32 7.23 0.89 8.48
CA ARG A 32 6.48 -0.36 8.73
C ARG A 32 6.49 -0.73 10.20
N SER A 33 5.32 -1.10 10.72
CA SER A 33 5.16 -1.64 12.07
C SER A 33 5.42 -3.15 12.09
N GLU A 34 5.72 -3.67 13.29
CA GLU A 34 5.78 -5.12 13.50
C GLU A 34 4.37 -5.70 13.54
N ILE A 35 4.08 -6.61 12.59
CA ILE A 35 2.81 -7.34 12.54
C ILE A 35 3.01 -8.69 13.25
N ILE A 36 2.29 -8.89 14.36
CA ILE A 36 2.40 -10.09 15.20
C ILE A 36 1.72 -11.30 14.55
N ASP A 37 0.59 -11.10 13.86
CA ASP A 37 -0.12 -12.17 13.16
C ASP A 37 0.73 -12.68 11.98
N PRO A 38 1.23 -13.93 12.02
CA PRO A 38 2.15 -14.42 10.99
C PRO A 38 1.48 -14.61 9.63
N VAL A 39 0.18 -14.93 9.61
CA VAL A 39 -0.56 -15.15 8.36
C VAL A 39 -0.80 -13.81 7.67
N LEU A 40 -1.30 -12.82 8.40
CA LEU A 40 -1.49 -11.49 7.83
C LEU A 40 -0.16 -10.85 7.46
N LYS A 41 0.88 -11.02 8.29
CA LYS A 41 2.23 -10.53 7.99
C LYS A 41 2.72 -11.05 6.65
N GLN A 42 2.59 -12.35 6.40
CA GLN A 42 3.02 -12.94 5.13
C GLN A 42 2.22 -12.36 3.96
N LYS A 43 0.89 -12.30 4.08
CA LYS A 43 0.02 -11.69 3.04
C LYS A 43 0.40 -10.25 2.69
N LEU A 44 0.63 -9.42 3.71
CA LEU A 44 1.05 -8.03 3.51
C LEU A 44 2.45 -7.95 2.90
N MET A 45 3.36 -8.83 3.29
CA MET A 45 4.70 -8.89 2.68
C MET A 45 4.63 -9.29 1.21
N ASP A 46 3.81 -10.27 0.85
CA ASP A 46 3.62 -10.72 -0.53
C ASP A 46 2.98 -9.61 -1.37
N TYR A 47 1.97 -8.93 -0.82
CA TYR A 47 1.31 -7.78 -1.47
C TYR A 47 2.25 -6.59 -1.70
N ILE A 48 3.10 -6.28 -0.73
CA ILE A 48 4.13 -5.24 -0.88
C ILE A 48 5.14 -5.66 -1.96
N ALA A 49 5.57 -6.92 -1.97
CA ALA A 49 6.52 -7.42 -2.96
C ALA A 49 5.93 -7.39 -4.38
N PHE A 50 4.64 -7.72 -4.52
CA PHE A 50 3.91 -7.61 -5.77
C PHE A 50 3.96 -6.19 -6.34
N TRP A 51 3.55 -5.17 -5.57
CA TRP A 51 3.55 -3.79 -6.09
C TRP A 51 4.96 -3.25 -6.39
N ILE A 52 5.96 -3.62 -5.60
CA ILE A 52 7.36 -3.25 -5.90
C ILE A 52 7.83 -3.88 -7.22
N GLU A 53 7.49 -5.16 -7.47
CA GLU A 53 7.84 -5.79 -8.74
C GLU A 53 7.04 -5.21 -9.91
N VAL A 54 5.76 -4.87 -9.70
CA VAL A 54 4.94 -4.14 -10.68
C VAL A 54 5.58 -2.81 -11.08
N GLU A 55 6.04 -2.01 -10.11
CA GLU A 55 6.70 -0.73 -10.40
C GLU A 55 8.00 -0.94 -11.17
N LYS A 56 8.80 -1.93 -10.78
CA LYS A 56 10.07 -2.26 -11.44
C LYS A 56 9.85 -2.69 -12.89
N ILE A 57 8.92 -3.62 -13.13
CA ILE A 57 8.55 -4.04 -14.50
C ILE A 57 8.01 -2.84 -15.28
N GLY A 58 7.16 -2.02 -14.67
CA GLY A 58 6.61 -0.81 -15.30
C GLY A 58 7.69 0.18 -15.71
N THR A 59 8.70 0.38 -14.87
CA THR A 59 9.83 1.26 -15.16
C THR A 59 10.68 0.72 -16.32
N ASP A 60 10.94 -0.59 -16.34
CA ASP A 60 11.76 -1.23 -17.38
C ASP A 60 11.02 -1.33 -18.73
N ASP A 61 9.70 -1.51 -18.71
CA ASP A 61 8.82 -1.71 -19.89
C ASP A 61 8.08 -0.44 -20.32
N ASP A 62 8.36 0.72 -19.69
CA ASP A 62 7.64 1.99 -19.89
C ASP A 62 6.10 1.82 -19.78
N PHE A 63 5.68 1.04 -18.77
CA PHE A 63 4.29 0.67 -18.50
C PHE A 63 3.56 0.03 -19.70
N GLY A 64 4.29 -0.79 -20.47
CA GLY A 64 3.82 -1.50 -21.65
C GLY A 64 3.11 -2.85 -21.36
N ASP A 65 3.18 -3.75 -22.34
CA ASP A 65 2.45 -5.02 -22.34
C ASP A 65 2.94 -6.00 -21.26
N CYS A 66 4.24 -5.99 -20.93
CA CYS A 66 4.78 -6.88 -19.90
C CYS A 66 4.26 -6.47 -18.52
N TRP A 67 4.21 -5.16 -18.27
CA TRP A 67 3.63 -4.58 -17.07
C TRP A 67 2.16 -4.97 -16.90
N LEU A 68 1.36 -4.77 -17.95
CA LEU A 68 -0.07 -5.11 -17.93
C LEU A 68 -0.28 -6.61 -17.69
N THR A 69 0.45 -7.45 -18.43
CA THR A 69 0.36 -8.92 -18.31
C THR A 69 0.69 -9.39 -16.89
N TYR A 70 1.70 -8.78 -16.26
CA TYR A 70 2.10 -9.15 -14.90
C TYR A 70 1.02 -8.82 -13.88
N ILE A 71 0.43 -7.63 -13.97
CA ILE A 71 -0.69 -7.24 -13.11
C ILE A 71 -1.86 -8.20 -13.29
N GLU A 72 -2.31 -8.43 -14.53
CA GLU A 72 -3.46 -9.31 -14.81
C GLU A 72 -3.29 -10.74 -14.26
N GLN A 73 -2.05 -11.23 -14.21
CA GLN A 73 -1.74 -12.57 -13.71
C GLN A 73 -1.68 -12.66 -12.19
N HIS A 74 -1.15 -11.63 -11.52
CA HIS A 74 -0.79 -11.70 -10.10
C HIS A 74 -1.70 -10.87 -9.19
N GLU A 75 -2.42 -9.86 -9.69
CA GLU A 75 -3.35 -9.06 -8.90
C GLU A 75 -4.44 -9.92 -8.25
N ILE A 76 -4.87 -10.97 -8.95
CA ILE A 76 -5.88 -11.93 -8.47
C ILE A 76 -5.47 -12.61 -7.14
N GLU A 77 -4.17 -12.78 -6.92
CA GLU A 77 -3.62 -13.41 -5.71
C GLU A 77 -3.76 -12.53 -4.46
N HIS A 78 -4.06 -11.24 -4.67
CA HIS A 78 -4.12 -10.22 -3.63
C HIS A 78 -5.49 -9.54 -3.51
N LEU A 79 -6.54 -10.08 -4.16
CA LEU A 79 -7.88 -9.49 -4.11
C LEU A 79 -8.43 -9.33 -2.69
N ASP A 80 -8.04 -10.19 -1.75
CA ASP A 80 -8.47 -10.09 -0.36
C ASP A 80 -7.93 -8.84 0.35
N LEU A 81 -6.87 -8.24 -0.17
CA LEU A 81 -6.33 -6.96 0.28
C LEU A 81 -6.81 -5.80 -0.60
N ILE A 82 -6.92 -6.00 -1.91
CA ILE A 82 -7.27 -4.97 -2.89
C ILE A 82 -8.74 -4.55 -2.76
N ASP A 83 -9.66 -5.52 -2.71
CA ASP A 83 -11.11 -5.28 -2.63
C ASP A 83 -11.61 -5.10 -1.18
N SER A 84 -10.69 -5.01 -0.23
CA SER A 84 -11.01 -4.91 1.19
C SER A 84 -11.41 -3.49 1.59
N ASP A 85 -12.50 -3.38 2.35
CA ASP A 85 -12.96 -2.15 2.99
C ASP A 85 -12.25 -1.87 4.33
N GLN A 86 -11.29 -2.73 4.71
CA GLN A 86 -10.65 -2.69 6.02
C GLN A 86 -9.48 -1.69 6.11
N TRP A 87 -9.05 -1.15 4.98
CA TRP A 87 -7.97 -0.16 4.94
C TRP A 87 -8.42 1.18 5.49
N ARG A 88 -7.62 1.72 6.41
CA ARG A 88 -7.89 3.02 7.01
C ARG A 88 -6.62 3.76 7.40
N LEU A 89 -6.73 5.08 7.36
CA LEU A 89 -5.73 6.02 7.85
C LEU A 89 -6.28 6.71 9.12
N ILE A 90 -5.49 6.75 10.19
CA ILE A 90 -5.80 7.49 11.41
C ILE A 90 -4.85 8.67 11.51
N LYS A 91 -5.39 9.89 11.54
CA LYS A 91 -4.60 11.13 11.68
C LYS A 91 -4.13 11.33 13.13
N PRO A 92 -3.13 12.21 13.36
CA PRO A 92 -2.67 12.56 14.71
C PRO A 92 -3.77 13.08 15.65
N ASP A 93 -4.81 13.70 15.10
CA ASP A 93 -5.98 14.21 15.83
C ASP A 93 -7.04 13.14 16.13
N GLY A 94 -6.81 11.90 15.67
CA GLY A 94 -7.71 10.76 15.84
C GLY A 94 -8.79 10.63 14.76
N VAL A 95 -8.83 11.52 13.76
CA VAL A 95 -9.80 11.40 12.66
C VAL A 95 -9.44 10.19 11.79
N ILE A 96 -10.46 9.37 11.50
CA ILE A 96 -10.33 8.13 10.72
C ILE A 96 -10.84 8.35 9.30
N PHE A 97 -10.06 7.94 8.32
CA PHE A 97 -10.43 7.92 6.90
C PHE A 97 -10.36 6.49 6.38
N SER A 98 -11.43 6.03 5.73
CA SER A 98 -11.31 4.88 4.83
C SER A 98 -10.43 5.27 3.65
N ILE A 99 -9.51 4.41 3.28
CA ILE A 99 -8.64 4.59 2.13
C ILE A 99 -8.76 3.38 1.21
N THR A 100 -8.46 3.58 -0.06
CA THR A 100 -8.25 2.48 -1.00
C THR A 100 -7.04 1.62 -0.57
N ALA A 101 -6.99 0.38 -1.06
CA ALA A 101 -5.85 -0.49 -0.84
C ALA A 101 -4.56 0.23 -1.30
N PRO A 102 -3.57 0.39 -0.43
CA PRO A 102 -2.38 1.13 -0.80
C PRO A 102 -1.56 0.42 -1.87
N VAL A 103 -1.00 1.21 -2.77
CA VAL A 103 0.04 0.79 -3.72
C VAL A 103 1.38 1.06 -3.07
N PHE A 104 2.25 0.04 -3.01
CA PHE A 104 3.58 0.14 -2.42
C PHE A 104 4.63 0.29 -3.52
N HIS A 105 5.48 1.27 -3.36
CA HIS A 105 6.56 1.57 -4.29
C HIS A 105 7.91 1.25 -3.64
N THR A 106 8.96 1.35 -4.44
CA THR A 106 10.34 1.30 -3.99
C THR A 106 10.62 2.39 -2.93
N GLU A 107 11.70 2.20 -2.17
CA GLU A 107 12.11 3.16 -1.12
C GLU A 107 11.08 3.42 0.00
N ASN A 108 10.16 2.49 0.24
CA ASN A 108 9.05 2.60 1.20
C ASN A 108 8.05 3.72 0.87
N GLN A 109 7.99 4.16 -0.38
CA GLN A 109 6.92 5.03 -0.82
C GLN A 109 5.61 4.26 -0.88
N ILE A 110 4.51 4.95 -0.64
CA ILE A 110 3.17 4.41 -0.65
C ILE A 110 2.20 5.45 -1.18
N SER A 111 1.20 5.00 -1.94
CA SER A 111 0.14 5.87 -2.43
C SER A 111 -1.24 5.24 -2.32
N PHE A 112 -2.24 6.08 -2.05
CA PHE A 112 -3.63 5.68 -1.97
C PHE A 112 -4.55 6.88 -2.23
N ARG A 113 -5.83 6.60 -2.43
CA ARG A 113 -6.94 7.55 -2.49
C ARG A 113 -7.83 7.42 -1.27
#